data_AF-A0A2P7TFR2-F1
#
_entry.id   AF-A0A2P7TFR2-F1
#
_cell.length_a   1.000
_cell.length_b   1.000
_cell.length_c   1.000
_cell.angle_alpha   90.00
_cell.angle_beta   90.00
_cell.angle_gamma   90.00
#
_symmetry.space_group_name_H-M   'P 1'
#
loop_
_entity.id
_entity.type
_entity.pdbx_description
1 polymer ?
#
loop_
_entity_poly.entity_id
_entity_poly.type
_entity_poly.pdbx_seq_one_letter_code
_entity_poly.pdbx_strand_id
1 'polypeptide(L)'
;MAEKKVGKNYTSVRVKFPEFVLYLTAPFCVHSKCPKNSMSYKWWQILQYLQYLLSARTKYYIHSPFVYELCEHVIYDKRHYYAFDDIELLRRRLLVNEKVIEVTDYGAGSAFMSSLRPIREIAQLSGTPLKVGQLLFRLAVHLQAQYLLEFGTSLGLATLYLAKAGQAAQVITIEGCKQTAAVAAQNFIQLQVSNIEQVVSTFEEALPLVLSKLPQLDLVFFDGNHRSDATWHYFNLCLPKAHPHTVFVFDDIYWSPDMQEVWERIKQHNAVQVTIDLFRVGLVFFRKEQVKEHFKLYF
;
A
#
# COMPACT_ATOMS: atom_id res chain seq x y z
N MET A 1 -14.17 58.83 9.50
CA MET A 1 -13.18 58.16 8.64
C MET A 1 -12.33 57.24 9.48
N ALA A 2 -12.52 55.93 9.36
CA ALA A 2 -11.52 54.90 9.69
C ALA A 2 -12.05 53.55 9.18
N GLU A 3 -11.75 53.23 7.93
CA GLU A 3 -12.03 51.93 7.31
C GLU A 3 -11.18 50.84 7.99
N LYS A 4 -11.83 49.82 8.55
CA LYS A 4 -11.16 48.58 8.95
C LYS A 4 -10.97 47.70 7.70
N LYS A 5 -9.74 47.63 7.21
CA LYS A 5 -9.31 46.66 6.20
C LYS A 5 -9.43 45.23 6.74
N VAL A 6 -10.23 44.42 6.08
CA VAL A 6 -10.30 42.96 6.28
C VAL A 6 -9.13 42.33 5.54
N GLY A 7 -8.14 41.84 6.29
CA GLY A 7 -7.03 41.07 5.75
C GLY A 7 -7.46 39.63 5.45
N LYS A 8 -7.43 39.23 4.18
CA LYS A 8 -7.57 37.83 3.76
C LYS A 8 -6.27 37.09 4.12
N ASN A 9 -6.34 36.21 5.12
CA ASN A 9 -5.27 35.26 5.41
C ASN A 9 -5.28 34.15 4.36
N TYR A 10 -4.37 34.24 3.38
CA TYR A 10 -4.01 33.11 2.54
C TYR A 10 -3.07 32.20 3.34
N THR A 11 -3.59 31.08 3.84
CA THR A 11 -2.76 29.98 4.35
C THR A 11 -1.95 29.41 3.19
N SER A 12 -0.67 29.77 3.12
CA SER A 12 0.30 29.14 2.22
C SER A 12 0.40 27.65 2.56
N VAL A 13 0.05 26.79 1.61
CA VAL A 13 0.34 25.35 1.69
C VAL A 13 1.85 25.19 1.59
N ARG A 14 2.53 25.09 2.74
CA ARG A 14 3.93 24.63 2.77
C ARG A 14 3.93 23.15 2.38
N VAL A 15 4.30 22.87 1.14
CA VAL A 15 4.68 21.52 0.70
C VAL A 15 5.88 21.11 1.54
N LYS A 16 5.67 20.22 2.51
CA LYS A 16 6.76 19.61 3.27
C LYS A 16 7.43 18.59 2.33
N PHE A 17 8.66 18.88 1.92
CA PHE A 17 9.54 18.03 1.10
C PHE A 17 10.14 16.74 1.74
N PRO A 18 10.06 16.42 3.06
CA PRO A 18 10.86 15.33 3.61
C PRO A 18 10.40 13.90 3.25
N GLU A 19 9.15 13.69 2.85
CA GLU A 19 8.65 12.33 2.55
C GLU A 19 8.98 11.84 1.15
N PHE A 20 9.08 12.76 0.17
CA PHE A 20 9.54 12.43 -1.18
C PHE A 20 11.00 11.97 -1.18
N VAL A 21 11.83 12.57 -0.31
CA VAL A 21 13.21 12.13 -0.10
C VAL A 21 13.20 10.68 0.37
N LEU A 22 12.41 10.32 1.39
CA LEU A 22 12.29 8.92 1.86
C LEU A 22 11.83 7.95 0.77
N TYR A 23 10.87 8.36 -0.07
CA TYR A 23 10.36 7.55 -1.20
C TYR A 23 11.44 7.25 -2.26
N LEU A 24 12.32 8.22 -2.55
CA LEU A 24 13.42 8.04 -3.51
C LEU A 24 14.74 7.56 -2.90
N THR A 25 14.90 7.72 -1.59
CA THR A 25 16.10 7.30 -0.84
C THR A 25 15.98 5.90 -0.29
N ALA A 26 14.85 5.20 -0.44
CA ALA A 26 14.78 3.76 -0.21
C ALA A 26 15.93 3.10 -1.01
N PRO A 27 16.96 2.56 -0.35
CA PRO A 27 18.18 2.22 -1.04
C PRO A 27 18.01 0.91 -1.83
N PHE A 28 17.81 0.98 -3.15
CA PHE A 28 18.41 -0.07 -3.97
C PHE A 28 19.93 0.09 -3.88
N CYS A 29 20.53 -0.81 -3.12
CA CYS A 29 21.92 -1.24 -3.19
C CYS A 29 22.91 -0.14 -3.58
N VAL A 30 23.36 0.65 -2.59
CA VAL A 30 24.68 1.27 -2.70
C VAL A 30 25.67 0.15 -2.43
N HIS A 31 26.05 -0.64 -3.43
CA HIS A 31 27.38 -1.25 -3.63
C HIS A 31 27.43 -2.07 -4.95
N SER A 32 28.33 -1.63 -5.83
CA SER A 32 28.99 -2.31 -6.96
C SER A 32 28.35 -3.54 -7.61
N LYS A 33 27.19 -3.36 -8.28
CA LYS A 33 26.80 -3.96 -9.59
C LYS A 33 25.33 -3.61 -9.87
N CYS A 34 25.07 -2.33 -10.12
CA CYS A 34 23.76 -1.87 -10.56
C CYS A 34 23.56 -2.20 -12.05
N PRO A 35 22.36 -2.63 -12.50
CA PRO A 35 22.06 -2.70 -13.92
C PRO A 35 22.16 -1.29 -14.51
N LYS A 36 22.57 -1.17 -15.79
CA LYS A 36 22.66 0.11 -16.52
C LYS A 36 21.34 0.92 -16.55
N ASN A 37 20.22 0.35 -16.10
CA ASN A 37 18.88 0.95 -16.06
C ASN A 37 18.41 1.46 -14.68
N SER A 38 19.11 1.21 -13.57
CA SER A 38 18.62 1.61 -12.23
C SER A 38 18.51 3.13 -12.04
N MET A 39 19.46 3.87 -12.61
CA MET A 39 19.46 5.33 -12.61
C MET A 39 18.28 5.88 -13.45
N SER A 40 17.94 5.18 -14.53
CA SER A 40 16.80 5.52 -15.40
C SER A 40 15.46 5.41 -14.66
N TYR A 41 15.27 4.38 -13.82
CA TYR A 41 14.02 4.23 -13.06
C TYR A 41 13.84 5.31 -12.00
N LYS A 42 14.90 5.70 -11.28
CA LYS A 42 14.81 6.79 -10.30
C LYS A 42 14.47 8.13 -10.95
N TRP A 43 15.11 8.46 -12.06
CA TRP A 43 14.77 9.67 -12.83
C TRP A 43 13.34 9.63 -13.34
N TRP A 44 12.89 8.47 -13.83
CA TRP A 44 11.50 8.29 -14.22
C TRP A 44 10.53 8.49 -13.05
N GLN A 45 10.78 7.89 -11.87
CA GLN A 45 9.96 8.10 -10.67
C GLN A 45 9.92 9.57 -10.22
N ILE A 46 11.07 10.28 -10.29
CA ILE A 46 11.15 11.72 -10.02
C ILE A 46 10.24 12.48 -10.98
N LEU A 47 10.32 12.19 -12.29
CA LEU A 47 9.50 12.84 -13.29
C LEU A 47 8.01 12.56 -13.07
N GLN A 48 7.64 11.31 -12.76
CA GLN A 48 6.26 10.93 -12.44
C GLN A 48 5.77 11.66 -11.19
N TYR A 49 6.62 11.85 -10.18
CA TYR A 49 6.24 12.61 -8.99
C TYR A 49 6.02 14.09 -9.29
N LEU A 50 6.90 14.71 -10.09
CA LEU A 50 6.73 16.10 -10.50
C LEU A 50 5.42 16.29 -11.30
N GLN A 51 5.12 15.36 -12.22
CA GLN A 51 3.84 15.36 -12.93
C GLN A 51 2.66 15.16 -11.98
N TYR A 52 2.80 14.26 -11.01
CA TYR A 52 1.79 14.05 -9.97
C TYR A 52 1.55 15.34 -9.17
N LEU A 53 2.58 16.05 -8.71
CA LEU A 53 2.43 17.30 -7.98
C LEU A 53 1.69 18.38 -8.79
N LEU A 54 1.87 18.42 -10.11
CA LEU A 54 1.17 19.40 -10.97
C LEU A 54 -0.31 19.05 -11.20
N SER A 55 -0.62 17.75 -11.23
CA SER A 55 -1.95 17.25 -11.58
C SER A 55 -2.82 16.92 -10.36
N ALA A 56 -2.22 16.60 -9.22
CA ALA A 56 -2.92 16.25 -7.99
C ALA A 56 -3.79 17.40 -7.48
N ARG A 57 -4.91 17.03 -6.86
CA ARG A 57 -5.90 17.96 -6.30
C ARG A 57 -6.13 17.68 -4.82
N THR A 58 -6.56 18.70 -4.10
CA THR A 58 -7.04 18.56 -2.71
C THR A 58 -8.53 18.21 -2.69
N LYS A 59 -9.05 17.80 -1.52
CA LYS A 59 -10.50 17.54 -1.31
C LYS A 59 -11.44 18.63 -1.81
N TYR A 60 -11.02 19.90 -1.80
CA TYR A 60 -11.85 21.05 -2.18
C TYR A 60 -12.22 21.11 -3.66
N TYR A 61 -11.59 20.27 -4.51
CA TYR A 61 -11.89 20.17 -5.94
C TYR A 61 -12.70 18.92 -6.29
N ILE A 62 -13.22 18.21 -5.28
CA ILE A 62 -13.90 16.93 -5.44
C ILE A 62 -15.40 17.16 -5.38
N HIS A 63 -16.11 16.78 -6.45
CA HIS A 63 -17.57 16.86 -6.52
C HIS A 63 -18.25 15.53 -6.19
N SER A 64 -17.51 14.42 -6.19
CA SER A 64 -18.00 13.10 -5.77
C SER A 64 -18.15 13.05 -4.24
N PRO A 65 -19.37 12.92 -3.69
CA PRO A 65 -19.58 12.87 -2.24
C PRO A 65 -18.82 11.71 -1.58
N PHE A 66 -18.81 10.55 -2.22
CA PHE A 66 -18.06 9.37 -1.78
C PHE A 66 -16.56 9.67 -1.62
N VAL A 67 -15.93 10.26 -2.65
CA VAL A 67 -14.49 10.55 -2.62
C VAL A 67 -14.18 11.65 -1.62
N TYR A 68 -15.08 12.64 -1.46
CA TYR A 68 -14.96 13.66 -0.43
C TYR A 68 -14.99 13.07 0.98
N GLU A 69 -15.93 12.18 1.28
CA GLU A 69 -15.98 11.48 2.58
C GLU A 69 -14.73 10.62 2.83
N LEU A 70 -14.27 9.91 1.81
CA LEU A 70 -13.02 9.14 1.91
C LEU A 70 -11.81 10.05 2.18
N CYS A 71 -11.78 11.24 1.57
CA CYS A 71 -10.76 12.24 1.86
C CYS A 71 -10.79 12.65 3.32
N GLU A 72 -11.96 12.99 3.85
CA GLU A 72 -12.12 13.49 5.22
C GLU A 72 -11.85 12.43 6.28
N HIS A 73 -12.32 11.21 6.07
CA HIS A 73 -12.36 10.19 7.10
C HIS A 73 -11.26 9.13 6.97
N VAL A 74 -10.54 9.10 5.84
CA VAL A 74 -9.53 8.07 5.57
C VAL A 74 -8.22 8.65 5.04
N ILE A 75 -8.22 9.42 3.96
CA ILE A 75 -6.96 9.87 3.32
C ILE A 75 -6.29 10.97 4.15
N TYR A 76 -7.03 12.00 4.53
CA TYR A 76 -6.51 13.15 5.29
C TYR A 76 -6.77 13.08 6.79
N ASP A 77 -7.36 11.99 7.26
CA ASP A 77 -7.61 11.79 8.68
C ASP A 77 -6.28 11.65 9.46
N LYS A 78 -6.14 12.49 10.47
CA LYS A 78 -4.97 12.57 11.36
C LYS A 78 -5.25 12.08 12.77
N ARG A 79 -6.43 11.50 13.02
CA ARG A 79 -6.73 10.87 14.30
C ARG A 79 -5.71 9.80 14.59
N HIS A 80 -5.30 9.74 15.85
CA HIS A 80 -4.42 8.71 16.36
C HIS A 80 -5.26 7.53 16.88
N TYR A 81 -4.80 6.32 16.60
CA TYR A 81 -5.41 5.08 17.06
C TYR A 81 -4.38 4.33 17.90
N TYR A 82 -4.80 3.79 19.06
CA TYR A 82 -3.92 3.04 19.96
C TYR A 82 -3.17 1.89 19.27
N ALA A 83 -3.79 1.28 18.25
CA ALA A 83 -3.18 0.24 17.43
C ALA A 83 -1.85 0.68 16.78
N PHE A 84 -1.67 1.97 16.50
CA PHE A 84 -0.47 2.49 15.84
C PHE A 84 0.76 2.40 16.74
N ASP A 85 0.61 2.61 18.04
CA ASP A 85 1.76 2.69 18.94
C ASP A 85 2.52 1.36 19.04
N ASP A 86 1.78 0.25 19.16
CA ASP A 86 2.36 -1.09 19.22
C ASP A 86 3.13 -1.44 17.93
N ILE A 87 2.51 -1.16 16.79
CA ILE A 87 3.07 -1.48 15.46
C ILE A 87 4.30 -0.63 15.20
N GLU A 88 4.28 0.65 15.60
CA GLU A 88 5.41 1.54 15.37
C GLU A 88 6.56 1.31 16.35
N LEU A 89 6.26 0.83 17.56
CA LEU A 89 7.30 0.30 18.45
C LEU A 89 7.96 -0.94 17.84
N LEU A 90 7.17 -1.86 17.27
CA LEU A 90 7.70 -3.01 16.54
C LEU A 90 8.57 -2.58 15.35
N ARG A 91 8.09 -1.64 14.51
CA ARG A 91 8.85 -1.12 13.37
C ARG A 91 10.24 -0.62 13.80
N ARG A 92 10.31 0.15 14.89
CA ARG A 92 11.60 0.64 15.44
C ARG A 92 12.53 -0.49 15.84
N ARG A 93 12.02 -1.57 16.42
CA ARG A 93 12.81 -2.76 16.77
C ARG A 93 13.33 -3.47 15.53
N LEU A 94 12.50 -3.62 14.50
CA LEU A 94 12.89 -4.25 13.24
C LEU A 94 13.99 -3.44 12.54
N LEU A 95 13.90 -2.10 12.54
CA LEU A 95 14.88 -1.20 11.91
C LEU A 95 16.28 -1.24 12.53
N VAL A 96 16.45 -1.82 13.71
CA VAL A 96 17.75 -1.99 14.38
C VAL A 96 18.15 -3.46 14.54
N ASN A 97 17.37 -4.39 13.98
CA ASN A 97 17.61 -5.82 14.13
C ASN A 97 18.67 -6.32 13.13
N GLU A 98 19.83 -6.74 13.66
CA GLU A 98 20.96 -7.23 12.87
C GLU A 98 20.90 -8.72 12.53
N LYS A 99 19.90 -9.46 13.03
CA LYS A 99 19.75 -10.88 12.72
C LYS A 99 19.64 -11.06 11.21
N VAL A 100 20.50 -11.91 10.65
CA VAL A 100 20.50 -12.28 9.24
C VAL A 100 19.57 -13.46 9.02
N ILE A 101 18.73 -13.35 7.99
CA ILE A 101 17.87 -14.43 7.53
C ILE A 101 18.09 -14.66 6.04
N GLU A 102 17.82 -15.89 5.59
CA GLU A 102 17.77 -16.21 4.17
C GLU A 102 16.41 -15.77 3.61
N VAL A 103 16.43 -15.06 2.48
CA VAL A 103 15.25 -14.48 1.86
C VAL A 103 15.17 -14.94 0.41
N THR A 104 14.06 -15.60 0.09
CA THR A 104 13.70 -15.97 -1.28
C THR A 104 12.75 -14.94 -1.85
N ASP A 105 13.23 -14.12 -2.78
CA ASP A 105 12.41 -13.08 -3.42
C ASP A 105 11.80 -13.63 -4.71
N TYR A 106 10.46 -13.59 -4.80
CA TYR A 106 9.69 -14.05 -5.96
C TYR A 106 9.24 -12.89 -6.87
N GLY A 107 9.56 -11.64 -6.52
CA GLY A 107 9.19 -10.44 -7.23
C GLY A 107 10.28 -9.87 -8.14
N ALA A 108 9.98 -8.71 -8.72
CA ALA A 108 10.84 -8.01 -9.68
C ALA A 108 12.19 -7.54 -9.10
N GLY A 109 12.36 -7.51 -7.77
CA GLY A 109 13.62 -7.13 -7.09
C GLY A 109 14.64 -8.26 -6.92
N SER A 110 14.24 -9.51 -7.15
CA SER A 110 14.99 -10.72 -6.81
C SER A 110 16.35 -10.87 -7.49
N ALA A 111 16.51 -10.36 -8.71
CA ALA A 111 17.68 -10.66 -9.55
C ALA A 111 19.01 -10.03 -9.07
N PHE A 112 18.97 -9.11 -8.09
CA PHE A 112 20.14 -8.29 -7.72
C PHE A 112 20.47 -8.28 -6.22
N MET A 113 19.73 -9.03 -5.41
CA MET A 113 19.91 -9.04 -3.95
C MET A 113 20.58 -10.33 -3.46
N SER A 114 21.40 -10.21 -2.43
CA SER A 114 21.88 -11.36 -1.67
C SER A 114 20.69 -12.11 -1.07
N SER A 115 20.74 -13.44 -1.08
CA SER A 115 19.76 -14.27 -0.38
C SER A 115 19.86 -14.06 1.14
N LEU A 116 21.04 -13.79 1.68
CA LEU A 116 21.20 -13.50 3.12
C LEU A 116 21.08 -12.00 3.37
N ARG A 117 20.09 -11.59 4.16
CA ARG A 117 19.81 -10.19 4.50
C ARG A 117 19.54 -9.99 6.00
N PRO A 118 20.06 -8.93 6.62
CA PRO A 118 19.69 -8.56 7.98
C PRO A 118 18.25 -8.03 8.02
N ILE A 119 17.50 -8.33 9.09
CA ILE A 119 16.10 -7.92 9.25
C ILE A 119 15.92 -6.40 9.10
N ARG A 120 16.87 -5.59 9.61
CA ARG A 120 16.83 -4.12 9.44
C ARG A 120 16.79 -3.67 7.98
N GLU A 121 17.48 -4.36 7.08
CA GLU A 121 17.50 -4.01 5.65
C GLU A 121 16.14 -4.35 5.03
N ILE A 122 15.58 -5.52 5.35
CA ILE A 122 14.25 -5.92 4.90
C ILE A 122 13.19 -4.92 5.42
N ALA A 123 13.29 -4.49 6.68
CA ALA A 123 12.38 -3.50 7.26
C ALA A 123 12.49 -2.12 6.61
N GLN A 124 13.67 -1.74 6.10
CA GLN A 124 13.89 -0.47 5.41
C GLN A 124 13.41 -0.50 3.96
N LEU A 125 13.57 -1.62 3.27
CA LEU A 125 13.32 -1.75 1.83
C LEU A 125 11.93 -2.28 1.50
N SER A 126 11.47 -3.27 2.26
CA SER A 126 10.24 -4.02 2.02
C SER A 126 9.24 -3.83 3.16
N GLY A 127 9.44 -2.83 4.00
CA GLY A 127 8.51 -2.44 5.05
C GLY A 127 7.53 -1.40 4.56
N THR A 128 6.23 -1.70 4.60
CA THR A 128 5.17 -0.75 4.26
C THR A 128 5.34 0.57 5.03
N PRO A 129 5.41 1.74 4.37
CA PRO A 129 5.64 3.01 5.05
C PRO A 129 4.56 3.33 6.10
N LEU A 130 4.92 4.13 7.11
CA LEU A 130 4.02 4.54 8.20
C LEU A 130 2.67 5.05 7.67
N LYS A 131 2.71 6.00 6.74
CA LYS A 131 1.50 6.61 6.16
C LYS A 131 0.61 5.60 5.45
N VAL A 132 1.20 4.64 4.75
CA VAL A 132 0.47 3.60 4.01
C VAL A 132 -0.16 2.61 5.00
N GLY A 133 0.59 2.15 6.01
CA GLY A 133 0.03 1.29 7.06
C GLY A 133 -1.16 1.93 7.77
N GLN A 134 -1.04 3.20 8.14
CA GLN A 134 -2.16 3.93 8.75
C GLN A 134 -3.33 4.16 7.78
N LEU A 135 -3.07 4.36 6.48
CA LEU A 135 -4.11 4.43 5.45
C LEU A 135 -4.88 3.11 5.36
N LEU A 136 -4.18 1.98 5.30
CA LEU A 136 -4.76 0.64 5.27
C LEU A 136 -5.67 0.38 6.48
N PHE A 137 -5.18 0.73 7.67
CA PHE A 137 -5.99 0.63 8.89
C PHE A 137 -7.27 1.48 8.79
N ARG A 138 -7.16 2.74 8.38
CA ARG A 138 -8.33 3.63 8.27
C ARG A 138 -9.31 3.19 7.20
N LEU A 139 -8.84 2.64 6.08
CA LEU A 139 -9.68 2.00 5.06
C LEU A 139 -10.46 0.83 5.67
N ALA A 140 -9.76 -0.09 6.35
CA ALA A 140 -10.38 -1.25 6.98
C ALA A 140 -11.43 -0.86 8.04
N VAL A 141 -11.13 0.14 8.88
CA VAL A 141 -12.09 0.68 9.86
C VAL A 141 -13.30 1.31 9.17
N HIS A 142 -13.07 2.16 8.16
CA HIS A 142 -14.14 2.88 7.46
C HIS A 142 -15.09 1.93 6.74
N LEU A 143 -14.56 0.86 6.14
CA LEU A 143 -15.34 -0.16 5.45
C LEU A 143 -16.01 -1.15 6.41
N GLN A 144 -15.65 -1.13 7.70
CA GLN A 144 -15.97 -2.20 8.65
C GLN A 144 -15.61 -3.59 8.07
N ALA A 145 -14.44 -3.66 7.43
CA ALA A 145 -14.02 -4.81 6.64
C ALA A 145 -14.00 -6.09 7.48
N GLN A 146 -14.55 -7.17 6.93
CA GLN A 146 -14.61 -8.50 7.54
C GLN A 146 -13.66 -9.49 6.86
N TYR A 147 -13.46 -9.36 5.54
CA TYR A 147 -12.60 -10.27 4.76
C TYR A 147 -11.51 -9.47 4.05
N LEU A 148 -10.30 -9.52 4.59
CA LEU A 148 -9.14 -8.80 4.09
C LEU A 148 -8.11 -9.78 3.52
N LEU A 149 -7.55 -9.45 2.36
CA LEU A 149 -6.50 -10.23 1.72
C LEU A 149 -5.27 -9.35 1.47
N GLU A 150 -4.10 -9.86 1.82
CA GLU A 150 -2.82 -9.20 1.58
C GLU A 150 -1.90 -10.09 0.73
N PHE A 151 -1.29 -9.47 -0.28
CA PHE A 151 -0.21 -10.05 -1.09
C PHE A 151 1.12 -9.52 -0.58
N GLY A 152 1.96 -10.38 -0.04
CA GLY A 152 3.28 -10.02 0.50
C GLY A 152 3.20 -9.65 1.98
N THR A 153 3.42 -10.63 2.86
CA THR A 153 3.46 -10.38 4.31
C THR A 153 4.74 -9.65 4.72
N SER A 154 5.89 -9.98 4.10
CA SER A 154 7.21 -9.51 4.52
C SER A 154 7.41 -9.75 6.04
N LEU A 155 7.75 -8.71 6.81
CA LEU A 155 7.89 -8.76 8.27
C LEU A 155 6.57 -8.55 9.04
N GLY A 156 5.43 -8.42 8.35
CA GLY A 156 4.09 -8.38 8.91
C GLY A 156 3.57 -7.01 9.35
N LEU A 157 4.24 -5.90 8.99
CA LEU A 157 3.82 -4.57 9.43
C LEU A 157 2.45 -4.16 8.85
N ALA A 158 2.23 -4.28 7.54
CA ALA A 158 0.93 -4.00 6.92
C ALA A 158 -0.16 -4.94 7.42
N THR A 159 0.13 -6.24 7.52
CA THR A 159 -0.77 -7.23 8.10
C THR A 159 -1.27 -6.82 9.48
N LEU A 160 -0.39 -6.33 10.34
CA LEU A 160 -0.75 -5.86 11.69
C LEU A 160 -1.65 -4.63 11.66
N TYR A 161 -1.43 -3.70 10.73
CA TYR A 161 -2.32 -2.56 10.52
C TYR A 161 -3.71 -3.01 10.07
N LEU A 162 -3.80 -3.97 9.15
CA LEU A 162 -5.07 -4.54 8.71
C LEU A 162 -5.79 -5.29 9.84
N ALA A 163 -5.07 -6.15 10.55
CA ALA A 163 -5.65 -7.01 11.59
C ALA A 163 -6.11 -6.24 12.83
N LYS A 164 -5.38 -5.21 13.25
CA LYS A 164 -5.78 -4.37 14.38
C LYS A 164 -6.94 -3.41 14.05
N ALA A 165 -7.33 -3.26 12.78
CA ALA A 165 -8.46 -2.41 12.38
C ALA A 165 -9.82 -3.01 12.82
N GLY A 166 -9.92 -4.33 12.93
CA GLY A 166 -11.13 -5.01 13.39
C GLY A 166 -10.84 -6.40 13.91
N GLN A 167 -11.05 -6.62 15.21
CA GLN A 167 -10.72 -7.91 15.87
C GLN A 167 -11.58 -9.08 15.36
N ALA A 168 -12.77 -8.82 14.84
CA ALA A 168 -13.66 -9.82 14.26
C ALA A 168 -13.37 -10.11 12.78
N ALA A 169 -12.55 -9.29 12.13
CA ALA A 169 -12.24 -9.43 10.72
C ALA A 169 -11.24 -10.57 10.48
N GLN A 170 -11.41 -11.35 9.43
CA GLN A 170 -10.43 -12.32 8.96
C GLN A 170 -9.44 -11.64 8.02
N VAL A 171 -8.17 -11.63 8.42
CA VAL A 171 -7.06 -11.18 7.57
C VAL A 171 -6.31 -12.40 7.06
N ILE A 172 -6.31 -12.63 5.74
CA ILE A 172 -5.46 -13.63 5.11
C ILE A 172 -4.28 -12.93 4.46
N THR A 173 -3.06 -13.37 4.77
CA THR A 173 -1.83 -12.83 4.16
C THR A 173 -1.01 -13.95 3.53
N ILE A 174 -0.44 -13.69 2.35
CA ILE A 174 0.33 -14.69 1.59
C ILE A 174 1.78 -14.22 1.48
N GLU A 175 2.72 -15.08 1.86
CA GLU A 175 4.17 -14.82 1.77
C GLU A 175 4.93 -15.99 1.20
N GLY A 176 5.71 -15.73 0.15
CA GLY A 176 6.52 -16.77 -0.50
C GLY A 176 7.76 -17.16 0.31
N CYS A 177 8.38 -16.22 1.03
CA CYS A 177 9.58 -16.50 1.80
C CYS A 177 9.26 -17.04 3.20
N LYS A 178 9.65 -18.30 3.46
CA LYS A 178 9.42 -18.99 4.73
C LYS A 178 10.03 -18.25 5.93
N GLN A 179 11.19 -17.64 5.75
CA GLN A 179 11.95 -17.01 6.82
C GLN A 179 11.38 -15.63 7.19
N THR A 180 10.95 -14.82 6.22
CA THR A 180 10.23 -13.56 6.51
C THR A 180 8.87 -13.87 7.13
N ALA A 181 8.15 -14.86 6.59
CA ALA A 181 6.90 -15.35 7.16
C ALA A 181 7.06 -15.78 8.63
N ALA A 182 8.14 -16.50 8.97
CA ALA A 182 8.43 -16.90 10.35
C ALA A 182 8.68 -15.70 11.28
N VAL A 183 9.33 -14.64 10.80
CA VAL A 183 9.50 -13.39 11.57
C VAL A 183 8.16 -12.68 11.75
N ALA A 184 7.35 -12.59 10.70
CA ALA A 184 6.01 -12.03 10.78
C ALA A 184 5.13 -12.78 11.79
N ALA A 185 5.15 -14.12 11.79
CA ALA A 185 4.44 -14.94 12.76
C ALA A 185 4.84 -14.61 14.20
N GLN A 186 6.14 -14.44 14.47
CA GLN A 186 6.63 -14.03 15.79
C GLN A 186 6.10 -12.64 16.19
N ASN A 187 6.06 -11.71 15.23
CA ASN A 187 5.52 -10.37 15.45
C ASN A 187 4.03 -10.39 15.76
N PHE A 188 3.25 -11.22 15.06
CA PHE A 188 1.81 -11.39 15.30
C PHE A 188 1.53 -11.92 16.71
N ILE A 189 2.30 -12.94 17.14
CA ILE A 189 2.22 -13.49 18.50
C ILE A 189 2.58 -12.42 19.54
N GLN A 190 3.68 -11.68 19.32
CA GLN A 190 4.13 -10.64 20.24
C GLN A 190 3.10 -9.52 20.43
N LEU A 191 2.36 -9.17 19.38
CA LEU A 191 1.31 -8.13 19.42
C LEU A 191 -0.08 -8.68 19.73
N GLN A 192 -0.17 -9.97 20.07
CA GLN A 192 -1.39 -10.68 20.48
C GLN A 192 -2.51 -10.56 19.45
N VAL A 193 -2.18 -10.71 18.17
CA VAL A 193 -3.14 -10.64 17.07
C VAL A 193 -3.54 -12.05 16.65
N SER A 194 -4.81 -12.40 16.80
CA SER A 194 -5.34 -13.75 16.60
C SER A 194 -6.18 -13.93 15.35
N ASN A 195 -6.49 -12.86 14.63
CA ASN A 195 -7.39 -12.84 13.48
C ASN A 195 -6.65 -12.87 12.13
N ILE A 196 -5.39 -13.31 12.13
CA ILE A 196 -4.54 -13.47 10.94
C ILE A 196 -4.42 -14.96 10.57
N GLU A 197 -4.75 -15.31 9.33
CA GLU A 197 -4.38 -16.56 8.68
C GLU A 197 -3.19 -16.28 7.75
N GLN A 198 -2.00 -16.77 8.14
CA GLN A 198 -0.79 -16.64 7.32
C GLN A 198 -0.60 -17.86 6.42
N VAL A 199 -0.48 -17.64 5.12
CA VAL A 199 -0.25 -18.68 4.11
C VAL A 199 1.17 -18.55 3.55
N VAL A 200 2.00 -19.57 3.76
CA VAL A 200 3.40 -19.58 3.31
C VAL A 200 3.52 -20.38 2.02
N SER A 201 3.36 -19.70 0.88
CA SER A 201 3.38 -20.28 -0.47
C SER A 201 3.48 -19.14 -1.51
N THR A 202 3.70 -19.48 -2.77
CA THR A 202 3.65 -18.50 -3.86
C THR A 202 2.20 -18.03 -4.09
N PHE A 203 2.02 -16.88 -4.73
CA PHE A 203 0.68 -16.37 -5.02
C PHE A 203 -0.07 -17.28 -5.99
N GLU A 204 0.63 -17.87 -6.96
CA GLU A 204 0.06 -18.76 -7.98
C GLU A 204 -0.58 -20.01 -7.36
N GLU A 205 0.06 -20.57 -6.35
CA GLU A 205 -0.42 -21.76 -5.64
C GLU A 205 -1.49 -21.41 -4.60
N ALA A 206 -1.26 -20.36 -3.81
CA ALA A 206 -2.10 -20.03 -2.67
C ALA A 206 -3.41 -19.33 -3.06
N LEU A 207 -3.37 -18.41 -4.03
CA LEU A 207 -4.48 -17.49 -4.28
C LEU A 207 -5.79 -18.20 -4.66
N PRO A 208 -5.82 -19.19 -5.58
CA PRO A 208 -7.06 -19.91 -5.89
C PRO A 208 -7.68 -20.60 -4.67
N LEU A 209 -6.84 -21.18 -3.81
CA LEU A 209 -7.26 -21.87 -2.60
C LEU A 209 -7.82 -20.87 -1.57
N VAL A 210 -7.12 -19.76 -1.35
CA VAL A 210 -7.56 -18.69 -0.44
C VAL A 210 -8.89 -18.11 -0.89
N LEU A 211 -9.03 -17.75 -2.17
CA LEU A 211 -10.26 -17.17 -2.71
C LEU A 211 -11.45 -18.13 -2.63
N SER A 212 -11.22 -19.44 -2.72
CA SER A 212 -12.29 -20.43 -2.58
C SER A 212 -12.92 -20.45 -1.17
N LYS A 213 -12.16 -20.05 -0.14
CA LYS A 213 -12.62 -20.01 1.27
C LYS A 213 -13.40 -18.75 1.61
N LEU A 214 -13.11 -17.64 0.92
CA LEU A 214 -13.68 -16.33 1.24
C LEU A 214 -15.01 -16.12 0.52
N PRO A 215 -16.08 -15.67 1.22
CA PRO A 215 -17.35 -15.39 0.55
C PRO A 215 -17.24 -14.16 -0.37
N GLN A 216 -16.51 -13.14 0.07
CA GLN A 216 -16.26 -11.89 -0.63
C GLN A 216 -14.92 -11.28 -0.17
N LEU A 217 -14.50 -10.17 -0.80
CA LEU A 217 -13.34 -9.38 -0.38
C LEU A 217 -13.77 -7.96 -0.07
N ASP A 218 -13.52 -7.47 1.15
CA ASP A 218 -13.81 -6.09 1.53
C ASP A 218 -12.61 -5.17 1.24
N LEU A 219 -11.40 -5.66 1.52
CA LEU A 219 -10.14 -4.97 1.22
C LEU A 219 -9.10 -5.96 0.70
N VAL A 220 -8.44 -5.61 -0.40
CA VAL A 220 -7.28 -6.36 -0.90
C VAL A 220 -6.08 -5.44 -1.02
N PHE A 221 -4.96 -5.79 -0.40
CA PHE A 221 -3.71 -5.06 -0.51
C PHE A 221 -2.71 -5.81 -1.39
N PHE A 222 -2.43 -5.27 -2.57
CA PHE A 222 -1.48 -5.78 -3.55
C PHE A 222 -0.09 -5.15 -3.31
N ASP A 223 0.71 -5.78 -2.44
CA ASP A 223 2.08 -5.36 -2.07
C ASP A 223 3.12 -6.45 -2.42
N GLY A 224 2.88 -7.12 -3.55
CA GLY A 224 3.65 -8.28 -3.96
C GLY A 224 4.01 -8.28 -5.44
N ASN A 225 5.14 -8.93 -5.76
CA ASN A 225 5.67 -9.20 -7.11
C ASN A 225 6.11 -7.98 -7.94
N HIS A 226 5.33 -6.89 -7.98
CA HIS A 226 5.58 -5.65 -8.76
C HIS A 226 5.94 -5.89 -10.24
N ARG A 227 5.27 -6.87 -10.86
CA ARG A 227 5.28 -7.09 -12.32
C ARG A 227 3.88 -6.86 -12.87
N SER A 228 3.76 -6.20 -14.01
CA SER A 228 2.49 -5.86 -14.66
C SER A 228 1.61 -7.09 -14.88
N ASP A 229 2.14 -8.13 -15.53
CA ASP A 229 1.37 -9.35 -15.87
C ASP A 229 0.86 -10.08 -14.63
N ALA A 230 1.69 -10.20 -13.60
CA ALA A 230 1.31 -10.84 -12.34
C ALA A 230 0.25 -10.03 -11.59
N THR A 231 0.44 -8.72 -11.46
CA THR A 231 -0.52 -7.81 -10.83
C THR A 231 -1.86 -7.85 -11.55
N TRP A 232 -1.83 -7.82 -12.89
CA TRP A 232 -3.02 -7.96 -13.72
C TRP A 232 -3.72 -9.30 -13.52
N HIS A 233 -2.97 -10.39 -13.46
CA HIS A 233 -3.51 -11.72 -13.22
C HIS A 233 -4.20 -11.81 -11.84
N TYR A 234 -3.53 -11.37 -10.77
CA TYR A 234 -4.09 -11.39 -9.42
C TYR A 234 -5.31 -10.49 -9.27
N PHE A 235 -5.31 -9.31 -9.92
CA PHE A 235 -6.48 -8.44 -10.01
C PHE A 235 -7.69 -9.19 -10.57
N ASN A 236 -7.52 -9.90 -11.69
CA ASN A 236 -8.62 -10.65 -12.33
C ASN A 236 -9.08 -11.85 -11.49
N LEU A 237 -8.17 -12.51 -10.76
CA LEU A 237 -8.55 -13.59 -9.84
C LEU A 237 -9.36 -13.07 -8.64
N CYS A 238 -9.01 -11.90 -8.11
CA CYS A 238 -9.74 -11.31 -6.97
C CYS A 238 -11.08 -10.69 -7.38
N LEU A 239 -11.20 -10.20 -8.62
CA LEU A 239 -12.37 -9.44 -9.08
C LEU A 239 -13.72 -10.15 -8.89
N PRO A 240 -13.88 -11.47 -9.12
CA PRO A 240 -15.13 -12.19 -8.86
C PRO A 240 -15.62 -12.15 -7.41
N LYS A 241 -14.76 -11.83 -6.45
CA LYS A 241 -15.08 -11.69 -5.02
C LYS A 241 -15.35 -10.24 -4.60
N ALA A 242 -15.19 -9.28 -5.52
CA ALA A 242 -15.48 -7.89 -5.26
C ALA A 242 -17.00 -7.63 -5.22
N HIS A 243 -17.41 -6.71 -4.36
CA HIS A 243 -18.75 -6.19 -4.18
C HIS A 243 -18.71 -4.65 -4.23
N PRO A 244 -19.86 -3.95 -4.20
CA PRO A 244 -19.88 -2.50 -4.37
C PRO A 244 -19.00 -1.72 -3.37
N HIS A 245 -18.75 -2.24 -2.16
CA HIS A 245 -17.92 -1.55 -1.15
C HIS A 245 -16.48 -2.06 -1.07
N THR A 246 -16.09 -3.02 -1.91
CA THR A 246 -14.71 -3.50 -1.97
C THR A 246 -13.75 -2.37 -2.36
N VAL A 247 -12.60 -2.33 -1.69
CA VAL A 247 -11.43 -1.57 -2.13
C VAL A 247 -10.28 -2.49 -2.46
N PHE A 248 -9.72 -2.32 -3.66
CA PHE A 248 -8.41 -2.88 -4.00
C PHE A 248 -7.36 -1.77 -3.87
N VAL A 249 -6.29 -2.05 -3.16
CA VAL A 249 -5.21 -1.13 -2.82
C VAL A 249 -3.92 -1.67 -3.44
N PHE A 250 -3.31 -0.92 -4.35
CA PHE A 250 -2.08 -1.30 -5.04
C PHE A 250 -0.92 -0.47 -4.50
N ASP A 251 0.13 -1.11 -3.98
CA ASP A 251 1.37 -0.40 -3.62
C ASP A 251 2.27 -0.19 -4.84
N ASP A 252 3.07 0.88 -4.77
CA ASP A 252 4.02 1.32 -5.78
C ASP A 252 3.49 1.29 -7.24
N ILE A 253 2.34 1.95 -7.48
CA ILE A 253 1.76 2.09 -8.84
C ILE A 253 2.67 2.84 -9.83
N TYR A 254 3.64 3.61 -9.33
CA TYR A 254 4.74 4.21 -10.09
C TYR A 254 6.10 3.60 -9.72
N TRP A 255 6.17 2.30 -9.43
CA TRP A 255 7.45 1.62 -9.21
C TRP A 255 8.33 1.63 -10.47
N SER A 256 7.71 1.34 -11.61
CA SER A 256 8.35 1.24 -12.92
C SER A 256 7.34 1.59 -14.03
N PRO A 257 7.79 1.87 -15.27
CA PRO A 257 6.90 2.03 -16.41
C PRO A 257 5.94 0.84 -16.60
N ASP A 258 6.42 -0.37 -16.32
CA ASP A 258 5.63 -1.60 -16.35
C ASP A 258 4.49 -1.58 -15.31
N MET A 259 4.77 -1.14 -14.08
CA MET A 259 3.74 -0.99 -13.05
C MET A 259 2.75 0.14 -13.36
N GLN A 260 3.20 1.22 -13.99
CA GLN A 260 2.28 2.27 -14.46
C GLN A 260 1.35 1.73 -15.56
N GLU A 261 1.84 0.87 -16.45
CA GLU A 261 1.02 0.27 -17.51
C GLU A 261 -0.15 -0.54 -16.94
N VAL A 262 0.11 -1.43 -15.96
CA VAL A 262 -0.97 -2.17 -15.32
C VAL A 262 -1.92 -1.27 -14.54
N TRP A 263 -1.43 -0.19 -13.92
CA TRP A 263 -2.29 0.79 -13.26
C TRP A 263 -3.27 1.45 -14.24
N GLU A 264 -2.78 1.90 -15.40
CA GLU A 264 -3.64 2.48 -16.44
C GLU A 264 -4.61 1.44 -17.02
N ARG A 265 -4.18 0.19 -17.16
CA ARG A 265 -5.04 -0.92 -17.58
C ARG A 265 -6.16 -1.21 -16.58
N ILE A 266 -5.86 -1.22 -15.27
CA ILE A 266 -6.86 -1.41 -14.20
C ILE A 266 -7.88 -0.29 -14.21
N LYS A 267 -7.44 0.98 -14.33
CA LYS A 267 -8.35 2.14 -14.46
C LYS A 267 -9.34 1.95 -15.60
N GLN A 268 -8.90 1.41 -16.73
CA GLN A 268 -9.75 1.21 -17.91
C GLN A 268 -10.71 0.03 -17.79
N HIS A 269 -10.50 -0.90 -16.85
CA HIS A 269 -11.34 -2.08 -16.71
C HIS A 269 -12.84 -1.76 -16.49
N ASN A 270 -13.74 -2.52 -17.11
CA ASN A 270 -15.18 -2.23 -17.13
C ASN A 270 -15.85 -2.32 -15.75
N ALA A 271 -15.33 -3.16 -14.85
CA ALA A 271 -15.84 -3.27 -13.48
C ALA A 271 -15.38 -2.10 -12.57
N VAL A 272 -14.33 -1.39 -12.96
CA VAL A 272 -13.75 -0.31 -12.16
C VAL A 272 -14.52 0.99 -12.40
N GLN A 273 -15.05 1.55 -11.31
CA GLN A 273 -15.83 2.78 -11.35
C GLN A 273 -15.05 3.99 -10.84
N VAL A 274 -14.40 3.87 -9.68
CA VAL A 274 -13.63 4.98 -9.12
C VAL A 274 -12.20 4.51 -8.86
N THR A 275 -11.23 5.32 -9.26
CA THR A 275 -9.84 5.14 -8.79
C THR A 275 -9.30 6.39 -8.15
N ILE A 276 -8.40 6.22 -7.19
CA ILE A 276 -7.70 7.31 -6.53
C ILE A 276 -6.20 7.01 -6.56
N ASP A 277 -5.46 7.86 -7.25
CA ASP A 277 -4.01 7.85 -7.33
C ASP A 277 -3.43 8.76 -6.23
N LEU A 278 -2.76 8.13 -5.26
CA LEU A 278 -2.04 8.78 -4.15
C LEU A 278 -0.53 8.76 -4.39
N PHE A 279 -0.11 8.72 -5.66
CA PHE A 279 1.25 8.52 -6.15
C PHE A 279 1.83 7.15 -5.82
N ARG A 280 2.14 6.88 -4.54
CA ARG A 280 2.65 5.56 -4.16
C ARG A 280 1.56 4.51 -4.29
N VAL A 281 0.37 4.83 -3.78
CA VAL A 281 -0.74 3.88 -3.63
C VAL A 281 -1.87 4.22 -4.60
N GLY A 282 -2.41 3.19 -5.27
CA GLY A 282 -3.64 3.29 -6.05
C GLY A 282 -4.81 2.64 -5.33
N LEU A 283 -5.93 3.34 -5.17
CA LEU A 283 -7.18 2.79 -4.66
C LEU A 283 -8.14 2.54 -5.82
N VAL A 284 -8.84 1.42 -5.81
CA VAL A 284 -9.79 1.00 -6.85
C VAL A 284 -11.09 0.55 -6.22
N PHE A 285 -12.21 1.11 -6.70
CA PHE A 285 -13.56 0.87 -6.20
C PHE A 285 -14.52 0.46 -7.32
N PHE A 286 -15.51 -0.37 -6.97
CA PHE A 286 -16.43 -1.07 -7.90
C PHE A 286 -17.89 -0.59 -7.75
N ARG A 287 -18.08 0.63 -7.24
CA ARG A 287 -19.40 1.22 -6.91
C ARG A 287 -20.20 1.58 -8.18
N LYS A 288 -21.10 0.70 -8.61
CA LYS A 288 -21.95 0.91 -9.82
C LYS A 288 -22.88 2.14 -9.76
N GLU A 289 -23.11 2.70 -8.57
CA GLU A 289 -23.95 3.88 -8.34
C GLU A 289 -23.30 5.19 -8.79
N GLN A 290 -22.01 5.16 -9.17
CA GLN A 290 -21.25 6.34 -9.55
C GLN A 290 -20.80 6.27 -11.00
N VAL A 291 -20.64 7.44 -11.62
CA VAL A 291 -19.99 7.54 -12.92
C VAL A 291 -18.53 7.14 -12.81
N LYS A 292 -17.97 6.67 -13.93
CA LYS A 292 -16.57 6.28 -13.97
C LYS A 292 -15.66 7.50 -13.85
N GLU A 293 -14.88 7.59 -12.78
CA GLU A 293 -14.02 8.75 -12.48
C GLU A 293 -12.66 8.33 -11.90
N HIS A 294 -11.62 9.05 -12.29
CA HIS A 294 -10.23 8.79 -11.85
C HIS A 294 -9.66 10.03 -11.20
N PHE A 295 -9.38 9.95 -9.91
CA PHE A 295 -8.86 11.05 -9.10
C PHE A 295 -7.35 10.88 -8.91
N LYS A 296 -6.66 12.02 -8.83
CA LYS A 296 -5.28 12.09 -8.37
C LYS A 296 -5.22 13.08 -7.23
N LEU A 297 -4.88 12.62 -6.04
CA LEU A 297 -5.02 13.38 -4.79
C LEU A 297 -3.70 13.45 -4.05
N TYR A 298 -3.44 14.58 -3.38
CA TYR A 298 -2.28 14.73 -2.50
C TYR A 298 -2.34 13.72 -1.33
N PHE A 299 -1.19 13.19 -0.92
CA PHE A 299 -1.07 12.24 0.19
C PHE A 299 0.24 12.43 0.97
#